data_AF-A0A7K6D4Q9-F1
#
_entry.id   AF-A0A7K6D4Q9-F1
#
_cell.length_a   1.000
_cell.length_b   1.000
_cell.length_c   1.000
_cell.angle_alpha   90.00
_cell.angle_beta   90.00
_cell.angle_gamma   90.00
#
_symmetry.space_group_name_H-M   'P 1'
#
loop_
_entity.id
_entity.type
_entity.pdbx_description
1 polymer ?
#
loop_
_entity_poly.entity_id
_entity_poly.type
_entity_poly.pdbx_seq_one_letter_code
_entity_poly.pdbx_strand_id
1 'polypeptide(L)' 'QSRHSRHLAACAAALAQFEDDGDKGDLAVAAERLRLARRELGRITGHVGAEDVLDVIFRDFCVGK' A
#
# COMPACT_ATOMS: atom_id res chain seq x y z
N GLN A 1 9.56 3.88 -20.45
CA GLN A 1 9.70 2.94 -19.33
C GLN A 1 9.49 3.64 -17.96
N SER A 2 8.32 4.24 -17.69
CA SER A 2 8.14 5.12 -16.51
C SER A 2 7.18 4.59 -15.43
N ARG A 3 6.34 3.59 -15.73
CA ARG A 3 5.29 3.13 -14.82
C ARG A 3 5.82 2.20 -13.73
N HIS A 4 6.56 1.15 -14.09
CA HIS A 4 7.04 0.16 -13.12
C HIS A 4 8.09 0.75 -12.20
N SER A 5 9.00 1.59 -12.70
CA SER A 5 9.98 2.32 -11.88
C SER A 5 9.31 3.22 -10.85
N ARG A 6 8.22 3.91 -11.22
CA ARG A 6 7.43 4.72 -10.28
C ARG A 6 6.81 3.88 -9.17
N HIS A 7 6.21 2.74 -9.50
CA HIS A 7 5.64 1.82 -8.50
C HIS A 7 6.72 1.22 -7.60
N LEU A 8 7.90 0.92 -8.14
CA LEU A 8 9.02 0.38 -7.38
C LEU A 8 9.56 1.43 -6.40
N ALA A 9 9.71 2.68 -6.84
CA ALA A 9 10.11 3.79 -5.99
C ALA A 9 9.09 4.06 -4.87
N ALA A 10 7.79 4.01 -5.18
CA ALA A 10 6.73 4.16 -4.19
C ALA A 10 6.73 3.01 -3.16
N CYS A 11 6.97 1.77 -3.61
CA CYS A 11 7.12 0.62 -2.73
C CYS A 11 8.31 0.80 -1.77
N ALA A 12 9.47 1.21 -2.30
CA ALA A 12 10.66 1.45 -1.48
C ALA A 12 10.45 2.57 -0.46
N ALA A 13 9.80 3.66 -0.86
CA ALA A 13 9.48 4.77 0.05
C ALA A 13 8.54 4.34 1.19
N ALA A 14 7.54 3.51 0.89
CA ALA A 14 6.64 2.97 1.91
C ALA A 14 7.36 2.04 2.90
N LEU A 15 8.31 1.23 2.43
CA LEU A 15 9.13 0.38 3.30
C LEU A 15 10.05 1.19 4.21
N ALA A 16 10.67 2.26 3.72
CA ALA A 16 11.46 3.16 4.55
C ALA A 16 10.61 3.80 5.67
N GLN A 17 9.39 4.23 5.34
CA GLN A 17 8.46 4.77 6.33
C GLN A 17 7.97 3.72 7.34
N PHE A 18 7.84 2.45 6.93
CA PHE A 18 7.51 1.36 7.83
C PHE A 18 8.56 1.21 8.94
N GLU A 19 9.84 1.25 8.57
CA GLU A 19 10.95 1.18 9.54
C GLU A 19 10.89 2.37 10.51
N ASP A 20 10.74 3.59 9.99
CA ASP A 20 10.62 4.81 10.81
C ASP A 20 9.41 4.78 11.77
N ASP A 21 8.25 4.30 11.30
CA ASP A 21 7.01 4.24 12.09
C ASP A 21 7.06 3.09 13.12
N GLY A 22 7.75 1.99 12.77
CA GLY A 22 8.03 0.87 13.67
C GLY A 22 8.93 1.27 14.84
N ASP A 23 10.00 2.04 14.57
CA ASP A 23 10.92 2.54 15.59
C ASP A 23 10.24 3.51 16.58
N LYS A 24 9.19 4.22 16.14
CA LYS A 24 8.36 5.09 16.99
C LYS A 24 7.33 4.32 17.81
N GLY A 25 7.15 3.02 17.55
CA GLY A 25 6.16 2.17 18.22
C GLY A 25 4.74 2.30 17.66
N ASP A 26 4.53 3.01 16.56
CA ASP A 26 3.22 3.20 15.92
C ASP A 26 2.87 2.02 15.00
N LEU A 27 2.70 0.84 15.60
CA LEU A 27 2.50 -0.43 14.87
C LEU A 27 1.33 -0.41 13.87
N ALA A 28 0.24 0.32 14.19
CA ALA A 28 -0.89 0.45 13.29
C ALA A 28 -0.53 1.25 12.02
N VAL A 29 0.25 2.32 12.16
CA VAL A 29 0.73 3.12 11.03
C VAL A 29 1.75 2.31 10.23
N ALA A 30 2.68 1.66 10.91
CA ALA A 30 3.66 0.77 10.29
C ALA A 30 2.98 -0.34 9.45
N ALA A 31 1.94 -0.99 9.98
CA ALA A 31 1.17 -2.00 9.25
C ALA A 31 0.52 -1.41 7.97
N GLU A 32 0.01 -0.19 8.01
CA GLU A 32 -0.54 0.48 6.83
C GLU A 32 0.55 0.78 5.78
N ARG A 33 1.78 1.13 6.21
CA ARG A 33 2.92 1.29 5.30
C ARG A 33 3.24 -0.01 4.56
N LEU A 34 3.24 -1.15 5.25
CA LEU A 34 3.42 -2.47 4.62
C LEU A 34 2.32 -2.78 3.62
N ARG A 35 1.06 -2.46 3.95
CA ARG A 35 -0.08 -2.63 3.03
C ARG A 35 0.11 -1.82 1.75
N LEU A 36 0.54 -0.56 1.88
CA LEU A 36 0.86 0.32 0.74
C LEU A 36 2.01 -0.23 -0.10
N ALA A 37 3.10 -0.69 0.52
CA ALA A 37 4.23 -1.30 -0.19
C ALA A 37 3.80 -2.52 -1.01
N ARG A 38 3.03 -3.44 -0.39
CA ARG A 38 2.48 -4.63 -1.06
C ARG A 38 1.62 -4.25 -2.27
N ARG A 39 0.79 -3.22 -2.15
CA ARG A 39 -0.09 -2.75 -3.23
C ARG A 39 0.70 -2.20 -4.42
N GLU A 40 1.73 -1.40 -4.19
CA GLU A 40 2.58 -0.88 -5.28
C GLU A 40 3.37 -2.01 -5.96
N LEU A 41 3.84 -3.00 -5.19
CA LEU A 41 4.45 -4.21 -5.74
C LEU A 41 3.46 -5.00 -6.62
N GLY A 42 2.21 -5.17 -6.16
CA GLY A 42 1.15 -5.84 -6.90
C GLY A 42 0.85 -5.20 -8.26
N ARG A 43 0.94 -3.87 -8.36
CA ARG A 43 0.79 -3.14 -9.64
C ARG A 43 1.90 -3.45 -10.66
N ILE A 44 3.07 -3.90 -10.21
CA ILE A 44 4.17 -4.31 -11.08
C ILE A 44 4.00 -5.76 -11.52
N THR A 45 3.64 -6.64 -10.58
CA THR A 45 3.54 -8.09 -10.84
C THR A 45 2.19 -8.52 -11.43
N GLY A 46 1.20 -7.62 -11.45
CA GLY A 46 -0.18 -7.95 -11.80
C GLY A 46 -0.92 -8.70 -10.69
N HIS A 47 -0.33 -8.79 -9.49
CA HIS A 47 -0.96 -9.42 -8.34
C HIS A 47 -1.97 -8.46 -7.71
N VAL A 48 -3.21 -8.91 -7.59
CA VAL A 48 -4.32 -8.19 -6.96
C VAL A 48 -4.83 -9.05 -5.81
N GLY A 49 -4.63 -8.59 -4.57
CA GLY A 49 -5.09 -9.29 -3.38
C GLY A 49 -6.57 -9.01 -3.10
N ALA A 50 -7.21 -9.81 -2.23
CA ALA A 50 -8.60 -9.58 -1.83
C ALA A 50 -8.83 -8.15 -1.29
N GLU A 51 -7.89 -7.63 -0.50
CA GLU A 51 -7.93 -6.25 0.01
C GLU A 51 -7.95 -5.19 -1.10
N ASP A 52 -7.23 -5.39 -2.21
CA ASP A 52 -7.25 -4.45 -3.33
C ASP A 52 -8.62 -4.43 -4.03
N VAL A 53 -9.29 -5.59 -4.08
CA VAL A 53 -10.66 -5.73 -4.59
C VAL A 53 -11.66 -5.09 -3.63
N LEU A 54 -11.52 -5.31 -2.33
CA LEU A 54 -12.35 -4.69 -1.30
C LEU A 54 -12.19 -3.16 -1.32
N ASP A 55 -10.97 -2.63 -1.49
CA ASP A 55 -10.71 -1.19 -1.65
C ASP A 55 -11.39 -0.60 -2.92
N VAL A 56 -11.69 -1.41 -3.94
CA VAL A 56 -12.44 -0.95 -5.12
C VAL A 56 -13.94 -1.02 -4.84
N ILE A 57 -14.42 -2.15 -4.30
CA ILE A 57 -15.83 -2.35 -3.97
C ILE A 57 -16.30 -1.29 -2.99
N PHE A 58 -15.56 -1.05 -1.91
CA PHE A 58 -15.96 -0.11 -0.86
C PHE A 58 -15.64 1.36 -1.18
N ARG A 59 -14.85 1.66 -2.21
CA ARG A 59 -14.57 3.06 -2.59
C ARG A 59 -15.79 3.77 -3.18
N ASP A 60 -16.70 3.03 -3.81
CA ASP A 60 -17.93 3.58 -4.38
C ASP A 60 -19.13 3.46 -3.43
N PHE A 61 -18.99 2.71 -2.32
CA PHE A 61 -19.94 2.79 -1.21
C PHE A 61 -19.65 4.07 -0.45
N CYS A 62 -20.43 5.12 -0.70
CA CYS A 62 -20.43 6.32 0.13
C CYS A 62 -20.40 5.89 1.62
N VAL A 63 -19.36 6.33 2.34
CA VAL A 63 -19.32 6.35 3.81
C VAL A 63 -20.50 7.20 4.25
N GLY A 64 -21.63 6.54 4.43
CA GLY A 64 -22.95 7.15 4.41
C GLY A 64 -24.01 6.19 4.94
N LYS A 65 -23.64 5.39 5.94
CA LYS A 65 -24.46 5.03 7.10
C LYS A 65 -23.57 4.55 8.22
#